data_AF-B0TAJ9-F1
#
_entry.id   AF-B0TAJ9-F1
#
_cell.length_a   1.000
_cell.length_b   1.000
_cell.length_c   1.000
_cell.angle_alpha   90.00
_cell.angle_beta   90.00
_cell.angle_gamma   90.00
#
_symmetry.space_group_name_H-M   'P 1'
#
loop_
_entity.id
_entity.type
_entity.pdbx_description
1 polymer ?
#
loop_
_entity_poly.entity_id
_entity_poly.type
_entity_poly.pdbx_seq_one_letter_code
_entity_poly.pdbx_strand_id
1 'polypeptide(L)'
;MHIQEQRKLEQQILGLLDQLIDEASQVSMLVGPYREERFEEGARLSAQLAVLCELLVEGRREYVEPTMRQLLQQKLPHPAVLRSFGEFQRTLEDYLKAGIARRQAEWNSGTVAVGGAMPLLPEKDVTSDAGALCSAAAEQAASANRSGPATAAALRQAPSKQHACAAANTPKSTAKAAGKEEKESGKIIVMRALKDIYPQMEVIAGSPPGLSGIAAYVPAKGLAVCCDPEPKGASRLEFACRQRGLKLAYISPTDMHSPSRLKRALLRTGIR
;
A
#
# COMPACT_ATOMS: atom_id res chain seq x y z
N MET A 1 -9.41 18.19 -35.16
CA MET A 1 -8.21 17.62 -34.53
C MET A 1 -7.55 16.66 -35.48
N HIS A 2 -6.23 16.74 -35.65
CA HIS A 2 -5.50 15.72 -36.40
C HIS A 2 -5.53 14.40 -35.62
N ILE A 3 -5.67 13.26 -36.30
CA ILE A 3 -5.74 11.92 -35.67
C ILE A 3 -4.57 11.67 -34.71
N GLN A 4 -3.40 12.26 -34.99
CA GLN A 4 -2.23 12.16 -34.12
C GLN A 4 -2.38 12.95 -32.81
N GLU A 5 -3.00 14.12 -32.83
CA GLU A 5 -3.26 14.93 -31.63
C GLU A 5 -4.25 14.22 -30.71
N GLN A 6 -5.29 13.63 -31.31
CA GLN A 6 -6.26 12.83 -30.56
C GLN A 6 -5.59 11.64 -29.87
N ARG A 7 -4.74 10.89 -30.57
CA ARG A 7 -3.99 9.76 -29.97
C ARG A 7 -3.08 10.22 -28.82
N LYS A 8 -2.43 11.38 -28.94
CA LYS A 8 -1.62 11.95 -27.86
C LYS A 8 -2.46 12.32 -26.65
N LEU A 9 -3.62 12.94 -26.88
CA LEU A 9 -4.56 13.31 -25.83
C LEU A 9 -5.14 12.07 -25.12
N GLU A 10 -5.52 11.04 -25.87
CA GLU A 10 -5.97 9.76 -25.31
C GLU A 10 -4.88 9.10 -24.46
N GLN A 11 -3.62 9.09 -24.92
CA GLN A 11 -2.50 8.57 -24.13
C GLN A 11 -2.26 9.37 -22.85
N GLN A 12 -2.36 10.69 -22.90
CA GLN A 12 -2.25 11.56 -21.73
C GLN A 12 -3.38 11.30 -20.72
N ILE A 13 -4.62 11.18 -21.21
CA ILE A 13 -5.77 10.82 -20.37
C ILE A 13 -5.51 9.48 -19.66
N LEU A 14 -5.09 8.45 -20.40
CA LEU A 14 -4.86 7.13 -19.83
C LEU A 14 -3.71 7.13 -18.81
N GLY A 15 -2.62 7.85 -19.08
CA GLY A 15 -1.51 7.95 -18.13
C GLY A 15 -1.90 8.69 -16.84
N LEU A 16 -2.66 9.77 -16.97
CA LEU A 16 -3.12 10.56 -15.82
C LEU A 16 -4.20 9.81 -15.01
N LEU A 17 -5.02 9.01 -15.68
CA LEU A 17 -5.98 8.11 -15.07
C LEU A 17 -5.30 7.01 -14.24
N ASP A 18 -4.26 6.39 -14.78
CA ASP A 18 -3.48 5.37 -14.06
C ASP A 18 -2.80 6.01 -12.82
N GLN A 19 -2.23 7.21 -12.96
CA GLN A 19 -1.66 7.97 -11.84
C GLN A 19 -2.71 8.31 -10.76
N LEU A 20 -3.92 8.69 -11.15
CA LEU A 20 -5.02 8.98 -10.22
C LEU A 20 -5.44 7.73 -9.44
N ILE A 21 -5.47 6.57 -10.09
CA ILE A 21 -5.79 5.28 -9.46
C ILE A 21 -4.71 4.91 -8.44
N ASP A 22 -3.43 5.07 -8.79
CA ASP A 22 -2.31 4.79 -7.89
C ASP A 22 -2.33 5.71 -6.66
N GLU A 23 -2.62 7.00 -6.85
CA GLU A 23 -2.72 7.96 -5.74
C GLU A 23 -3.91 7.63 -4.83
N ALA A 24 -5.08 7.32 -5.40
CA ALA A 24 -6.25 6.91 -4.63
C ALA A 24 -5.98 5.62 -3.84
N SER A 25 -5.22 4.67 -4.42
CA SER A 25 -4.81 3.44 -3.73
C SER A 25 -3.93 3.78 -2.54
N GLN A 26 -2.89 4.61 -2.71
CA GLN A 26 -2.01 5.05 -1.63
C GLN A 26 -2.78 5.76 -0.51
N VAL A 27 -3.64 6.72 -0.85
CA VAL A 27 -4.42 7.50 0.12
C VAL A 27 -5.42 6.63 0.88
N SER A 28 -5.98 5.60 0.26
CA SER A 28 -6.87 4.66 0.94
C SER A 28 -6.19 3.82 2.02
N MET A 29 -4.86 3.69 1.96
CA MET A 29 -4.04 2.96 2.95
C MET A 29 -3.43 3.88 4.02
N LEU A 30 -3.45 5.19 3.81
CA LEU A 30 -2.89 6.18 4.73
C LEU A 30 -3.90 6.59 5.81
N VAL A 31 -3.40 6.74 7.04
CA VAL A 31 -4.16 7.27 8.19
C VAL A 31 -3.38 8.44 8.78
N GLY A 32 -4.08 9.53 9.11
CA GLY A 32 -3.50 10.72 9.75
C GLY A 32 -3.39 11.93 8.82
N PRO A 33 -2.64 12.98 9.23
CA PRO A 33 -2.64 14.28 8.56
C PRO A 33 -2.11 14.24 7.11
N TYR A 34 -1.19 13.32 6.81
CA TYR A 34 -0.65 13.13 5.46
C TYR A 34 -1.70 12.68 4.43
N ARG A 35 -2.84 12.16 4.89
CA ARG A 35 -3.96 11.78 4.02
C ARG A 35 -4.55 13.00 3.32
N GLU A 36 -4.65 14.14 4.00
CA GLU A 36 -5.25 15.36 3.46
C GLU A 36 -4.36 15.99 2.38
N GLU A 37 -3.05 16.09 2.64
CA GLU A 37 -2.09 16.62 1.66
C GLU A 37 -2.07 15.79 0.36
N ARG A 38 -2.03 14.46 0.48
CA ARG A 38 -2.11 13.57 -0.70
C ARG A 38 -3.49 13.60 -1.35
N PHE A 39 -4.54 13.83 -0.57
CA PHE A 39 -5.89 13.99 -1.11
C PHE A 39 -5.99 15.21 -2.02
N GLU A 40 -5.38 16.34 -1.64
CA GLU A 40 -5.36 17.54 -2.48
C GLU A 40 -4.66 17.32 -3.82
N GLU A 41 -3.60 16.52 -3.84
CA GLU A 41 -2.90 16.14 -5.07
C GLU A 41 -3.77 15.26 -5.97
N GLY A 42 -4.47 14.27 -5.40
CA GLY A 42 -5.46 13.48 -6.14
C GLY A 42 -6.59 14.32 -6.72
N ALA A 43 -7.10 15.32 -5.97
CA ALA A 43 -8.08 16.28 -6.46
C ALA A 43 -7.52 17.17 -7.59
N ARG A 44 -6.22 17.51 -7.55
CA ARG A 44 -5.53 18.26 -8.61
C ARG A 44 -5.41 17.44 -9.89
N LEU A 45 -5.01 16.18 -9.78
CA LEU A 45 -4.99 15.23 -10.91
C LEU A 45 -6.40 15.08 -11.51
N SER A 46 -7.42 14.90 -10.67
CA SER A 46 -8.80 14.79 -11.15
C SER A 46 -9.27 16.05 -11.90
N ALA A 47 -8.89 17.24 -11.47
CA ALA A 47 -9.17 18.49 -12.18
C ALA A 47 -8.47 18.54 -13.55
N GLN A 48 -7.21 18.12 -13.65
CA GLN A 48 -6.48 18.03 -14.93
C GLN A 48 -7.13 17.01 -15.87
N LEU A 49 -7.54 15.86 -15.34
CA LEU A 49 -8.30 14.87 -16.10
C LEU A 49 -9.59 15.46 -16.67
N ALA A 50 -10.31 16.28 -15.88
CA ALA A 50 -11.51 16.96 -16.35
C ALA A 50 -11.23 17.93 -17.52
N VAL A 51 -10.10 18.64 -17.50
CA VAL A 51 -9.67 19.52 -18.62
C VAL A 51 -9.43 18.71 -19.89
N LEU A 52 -8.71 17.58 -19.80
CA LEU A 52 -8.44 16.72 -20.96
C LEU A 52 -9.71 16.07 -21.49
N CYS A 53 -10.60 15.63 -20.60
CA CYS A 53 -11.91 15.08 -20.98
C CYS A 53 -12.80 16.15 -21.62
N GLU A 54 -12.77 17.41 -21.17
CA GLU A 54 -13.48 18.52 -21.79
C GLU A 54 -13.01 18.74 -23.24
N LEU A 55 -11.70 18.67 -23.49
CA LEU A 55 -11.15 18.73 -24.84
C LEU A 55 -11.59 17.52 -25.69
N LEU A 56 -11.65 16.33 -25.11
CA LEU A 56 -12.11 15.11 -25.79
C LEU A 56 -13.58 15.19 -26.20
N VAL A 57 -14.44 15.80 -25.38
CA VAL A 57 -15.89 15.98 -25.66
C VAL A 57 -16.20 17.30 -26.37
N GLU A 58 -15.19 17.93 -26.98
CA GLU A 58 -15.32 19.17 -27.76
C GLU A 58 -16.00 20.32 -26.98
N GLY A 59 -15.73 20.41 -25.67
CA GLY A 59 -16.25 21.48 -24.81
C GLY A 59 -17.66 21.25 -24.24
N ARG A 60 -18.30 20.10 -24.51
CA ARG A 60 -19.61 19.76 -23.94
C ARG A 60 -19.50 19.33 -22.47
N ARG A 61 -19.60 20.30 -21.57
CA ARG A 61 -19.34 20.17 -20.12
C ARG A 61 -20.19 19.10 -19.44
N GLU A 62 -21.42 18.89 -19.90
CA GLU A 62 -22.36 17.90 -19.39
C GLU A 62 -21.87 16.45 -19.56
N TYR A 63 -20.97 16.19 -20.52
CA TYR A 63 -20.43 14.86 -20.76
C TYR A 63 -19.09 14.61 -20.06
N VAL A 64 -18.47 15.62 -19.44
CA VAL A 64 -17.15 15.47 -18.80
C VAL A 64 -17.22 14.48 -17.65
N GLU A 65 -18.15 14.65 -16.71
CA GLU A 65 -18.30 13.74 -15.56
C GLU A 65 -18.63 12.29 -15.99
N PRO A 66 -19.65 12.04 -16.84
CA PRO A 66 -19.92 10.70 -17.34
C PRO A 66 -18.71 10.05 -18.02
N THR A 67 -17.97 10.82 -18.82
CA THR A 67 -16.78 10.33 -19.53
C THR A 67 -15.68 9.92 -18.54
N MET A 68 -15.38 10.75 -17.54
CA MET A 68 -14.40 10.41 -16.50
C MET A 68 -14.80 9.15 -15.72
N ARG A 69 -16.08 9.04 -15.33
CA ARG A 69 -16.60 7.85 -14.63
C ARG A 69 -16.49 6.60 -15.49
N GLN A 70 -16.83 6.69 -16.78
CA GLN A 70 -16.73 5.58 -17.71
C GLN A 70 -15.27 5.14 -17.89
N LEU A 71 -14.34 6.07 -18.06
CA LEU A 71 -12.91 5.78 -18.20
C LEU A 71 -12.36 5.05 -16.96
N LEU A 72 -12.72 5.51 -15.76
CA LEU A 72 -12.35 4.83 -14.52
C LEU A 72 -12.94 3.42 -14.44
N GLN A 73 -14.23 3.25 -14.74
CA GLN A 73 -14.88 1.93 -14.72
C GLN A 73 -14.22 0.93 -15.68
N GLN A 74 -13.69 1.40 -16.81
CA GLN A 74 -12.97 0.56 -17.77
C GLN A 74 -11.60 0.12 -17.27
N LYS A 75 -10.92 0.96 -16.47
CA LYS A 75 -9.59 0.65 -15.93
C LYS A 75 -9.62 -0.12 -14.63
N LEU A 76 -10.68 0.03 -13.83
CA LEU A 76 -10.73 -0.58 -12.53
C LEU A 76 -10.97 -2.10 -12.60
N PRO A 77 -10.34 -2.88 -11.71
CA PRO A 77 -10.68 -4.29 -11.51
C PRO A 77 -12.16 -4.49 -11.17
N HIS A 78 -12.65 -5.71 -11.35
CA HIS A 78 -14.03 -6.08 -11.03
C HIS A 78 -14.43 -5.57 -9.63
N PRO A 79 -15.64 -5.00 -9.43
CA PRO A 79 -16.03 -4.31 -8.20
C PRO A 79 -15.95 -5.20 -6.93
N ALA A 80 -16.02 -6.52 -7.08
CA ALA A 80 -15.76 -7.45 -5.99
C ALA A 80 -14.33 -7.34 -5.42
N VAL A 81 -13.34 -7.10 -6.28
CA VAL A 81 -11.94 -6.86 -5.92
C VAL A 81 -11.78 -5.48 -5.30
N LEU A 82 -12.50 -4.48 -5.81
CA LEU A 82 -12.46 -3.13 -5.22
C LEU A 82 -12.98 -3.09 -3.77
N ARG A 83 -13.97 -3.92 -3.43
CA ARG A 83 -14.47 -4.00 -2.04
C ARG A 83 -13.42 -4.47 -1.04
N SER A 84 -12.40 -5.21 -1.46
CA SER A 84 -11.30 -5.57 -0.56
C SER A 84 -10.35 -4.40 -0.28
N PHE A 85 -10.40 -3.32 -1.07
CA PHE A 85 -9.57 -2.12 -0.89
C PHE A 85 -10.19 -1.06 0.03
N GLY A 86 -11.04 -1.47 0.98
CA GLY A 86 -11.56 -0.59 2.03
C GLY A 86 -12.24 0.67 1.49
N GLU A 87 -11.65 1.84 1.78
CA GLU A 87 -12.19 3.15 1.40
C GLU A 87 -11.83 3.61 -0.02
N PHE A 88 -11.05 2.83 -0.79
CA PHE A 88 -10.56 3.21 -2.11
C PHE A 88 -11.62 3.78 -3.05
N GLN A 89 -12.77 3.10 -3.17
CA GLN A 89 -13.85 3.57 -4.05
C GLN A 89 -14.41 4.93 -3.61
N ARG A 90 -14.52 5.16 -2.30
CA ARG A 90 -14.98 6.45 -1.75
C ARG A 90 -13.95 7.54 -2.04
N THR A 91 -12.67 7.26 -1.79
CA THR A 91 -11.57 8.20 -2.07
C THR A 91 -11.56 8.62 -3.55
N LEU A 92 -11.73 7.67 -4.47
CA LEU A 92 -11.76 7.94 -5.90
C LEU A 92 -13.00 8.76 -6.31
N GLU A 93 -14.17 8.44 -5.75
CA GLU A 93 -15.40 9.23 -5.95
C GLU A 93 -15.27 10.65 -5.40
N ASP A 94 -14.59 10.82 -4.27
CA ASP A 94 -14.34 12.11 -3.65
C ASP A 94 -13.33 12.94 -4.45
N TYR A 95 -12.30 12.30 -5.04
CA TYR A 95 -11.41 12.95 -6.02
C TYR A 95 -12.16 13.47 -7.23
N LEU A 96 -13.02 12.66 -7.83
CA LEU A 96 -13.85 13.07 -8.96
C LEU A 96 -14.72 14.28 -8.61
N LYS A 97 -15.44 14.21 -7.49
CA LYS A 97 -16.29 15.33 -7.04
C LYS A 97 -15.47 16.60 -6.81
N ALA A 98 -14.34 16.50 -6.12
CA ALA A 98 -13.48 17.65 -5.84
C ALA A 98 -12.86 18.23 -7.12
N GLY A 99 -12.37 17.38 -8.02
CA GLY A 99 -11.78 17.78 -9.30
C GLY A 99 -12.80 18.47 -10.23
N ILE A 100 -13.99 17.88 -10.36
CA ILE A 100 -15.08 18.46 -11.15
C ILE A 100 -15.56 19.78 -10.53
N ALA A 101 -15.71 19.86 -9.21
CA ALA A 101 -16.11 21.10 -8.54
C ALA A 101 -15.11 22.23 -8.76
N ARG A 102 -13.80 21.94 -8.69
CA ARG A 102 -12.72 22.90 -9.02
C ARG A 102 -12.86 23.39 -10.46
N ARG A 103 -13.04 22.47 -11.41
CA ARG A 103 -13.20 22.82 -12.83
C ARG A 103 -14.49 23.61 -13.10
N GLN A 104 -15.57 23.30 -12.40
CA GLN A 104 -16.85 23.99 -12.55
C GLN A 104 -16.82 25.41 -12.00
N ALA A 105 -16.02 25.68 -10.97
CA ALA A 105 -15.76 27.05 -10.51
C ALA A 105 -15.08 27.90 -11.61
N GLU A 106 -14.14 27.33 -12.37
CA GLU A 106 -13.49 28.00 -13.50
C GLU A 106 -14.46 28.25 -14.65
N TRP A 107 -15.33 27.28 -14.96
CA TRP A 107 -16.39 27.42 -15.96
C TRP A 107 -17.36 28.56 -15.65
N ASN A 108 -17.74 28.70 -14.38
CA ASN A 108 -18.64 29.74 -13.90
C ASN A 108 -17.97 31.11 -13.84
N SER A 109 -16.66 31.15 -13.60
CA SER A 109 -15.88 32.39 -13.52
C SER A 109 -15.64 33.05 -14.89
N GLY A 110 -16.11 32.45 -15.99
CA GLY A 110 -16.00 33.00 -17.34
C GLY A 110 -14.55 33.17 -17.84
N THR A 111 -13.57 32.65 -17.09
CA THR A 111 -12.15 32.71 -17.44
C THR A 111 -11.88 31.60 -18.44
N VAL A 112 -12.35 31.79 -19.67
CA VAL A 112 -12.03 30.90 -20.77
C VAL A 112 -10.60 31.21 -21.17
N ALA A 113 -9.63 30.53 -20.56
CA ALA A 113 -8.26 30.51 -21.03
C ALA A 113 -8.21 29.76 -22.38
N VAL A 114 -8.69 30.40 -23.45
CA VAL A 114 -8.64 29.89 -24.84
C VAL A 114 -7.23 30.03 -25.44
N GLY A 115 -6.25 30.51 -24.67
CA GLY A 115 -4.88 30.70 -25.16
C GLY A 115 -4.04 29.43 -25.10
N GLY A 116 -4.33 28.44 -25.94
CA GLY A 116 -3.42 27.49 -26.63
C GLY A 116 -2.22 26.82 -25.94
N ALA A 117 -1.91 27.15 -24.69
CA ALA A 117 -0.88 26.49 -23.91
C ALA A 117 -1.51 25.22 -23.36
N MET A 118 -1.36 24.13 -24.13
CA MET A 118 -1.52 22.78 -23.61
C MET A 118 -0.86 22.78 -22.22
N PRO A 119 -1.60 22.45 -21.14
CA PRO A 119 -1.00 22.37 -19.81
C PRO A 119 0.07 21.29 -19.90
N LEU A 120 1.31 21.73 -20.15
CA LEU A 120 2.51 20.93 -20.09
C LEU A 120 2.54 20.45 -18.65
N LEU A 121 2.09 19.21 -18.45
CA LEU A 121 2.32 18.49 -17.22
C LEU A 121 3.79 18.70 -16.90
N PRO A 122 4.14 19.11 -15.66
CA PRO A 122 5.54 19.17 -15.28
C PRO A 122 6.11 17.77 -15.51
N GLU A 123 6.96 17.63 -16.52
CA GLU A 123 7.75 16.44 -16.73
C GLU A 123 8.60 16.30 -15.47
N LYS A 124 8.10 15.51 -14.52
CA LYS A 124 8.88 15.09 -13.37
C LYS A 124 9.98 14.21 -13.96
N ASP A 125 11.08 14.85 -14.34
CA ASP A 125 12.36 14.20 -14.56
C ASP A 125 12.72 13.48 -13.26
N VAL A 126 12.43 12.18 -13.21
CA VAL A 126 12.90 11.28 -12.17
C VAL A 126 14.40 11.06 -12.42
N THR A 127 15.20 12.08 -12.14
CA THR A 127 16.63 11.93 -11.94
C THR A 127 16.84 11.58 -10.47
N SER A 128 17.10 10.30 -10.25
CA SER A 128 17.54 9.72 -9.00
C SER A 128 18.91 10.31 -8.64
N ASP A 129 18.95 11.32 -7.77
CA ASP A 129 20.19 11.71 -7.10
C ASP A 129 20.21 11.14 -5.68
N ALA A 130 21.12 10.19 -5.49
CA ALA A 130 21.41 9.54 -4.24
C ALA A 130 22.67 10.17 -3.67
N GLY A 131 22.54 10.93 -2.58
CA GLY A 131 23.67 11.17 -1.68
C GLY A 131 23.71 12.55 -1.06
N ALA A 132 23.16 12.70 0.15
CA ALA A 132 23.82 13.45 1.21
C ALA A 132 23.19 13.11 2.57
N LEU A 133 24.08 12.79 3.50
CA LEU A 133 23.85 12.28 4.85
C LEU A 133 23.55 13.38 5.88
N CYS A 134 22.88 12.94 6.94
CA CYS A 134 23.17 13.20 8.36
C CYS A 134 22.90 14.56 9.03
N SER A 135 22.08 14.44 10.09
CA SER A 135 22.30 14.96 11.45
C SER A 135 21.79 16.37 11.80
N ALA A 136 20.74 16.41 12.62
CA ALA A 136 20.79 17.11 13.91
C ALA A 136 19.69 16.56 14.85
N ALA A 137 20.14 16.09 16.00
CA ALA A 137 19.32 15.79 17.17
C ALA A 137 19.33 16.99 18.12
N ALA A 138 18.20 17.29 18.77
CA ALA A 138 18.07 17.77 20.15
C ALA A 138 16.57 17.97 20.44
N GLU A 139 15.95 17.19 21.32
CA GLU A 139 15.86 17.43 22.78
C GLU A 139 14.92 18.60 23.15
N GLN A 140 13.71 18.30 23.64
CA GLN A 140 13.28 18.72 24.98
C GLN A 140 11.91 18.17 25.38
N ALA A 141 11.86 17.83 26.67
CA ALA A 141 10.77 17.22 27.41
C ALA A 141 9.87 18.25 28.11
N ALA A 142 8.65 17.83 28.46
CA ALA A 142 7.86 18.12 29.68
C ALA A 142 6.35 18.07 29.33
N SER A 143 5.60 17.05 29.76
CA SER A 143 4.96 16.89 31.09
C SER A 143 3.69 17.73 31.28
N ALA A 144 2.52 17.09 31.38
CA ALA A 144 1.55 17.25 32.48
C ALA A 144 0.20 16.55 32.20
N ASN A 145 0.00 15.42 32.88
CA ASN A 145 -1.17 15.09 33.70
C ASN A 145 -2.49 15.87 33.51
N ARG A 146 -3.60 15.14 33.32
CA ARG A 146 -4.78 15.18 34.23
C ARG A 146 -5.79 14.07 33.96
N SER A 147 -6.18 13.47 35.07
CA SER A 147 -7.19 12.46 35.38
C SER A 147 -8.63 12.97 35.35
N GLY A 148 -9.60 12.08 35.09
CA GLY A 148 -10.95 12.16 35.69
C GLY A 148 -12.09 11.53 34.88
N PRO A 149 -13.16 10.99 35.50
CA PRO A 149 -13.76 9.71 35.12
C PRO A 149 -15.28 9.71 34.84
N ALA A 150 -15.84 8.49 34.64
CA ALA A 150 -17.26 8.08 34.71
C ALA A 150 -18.11 8.36 33.43
N THR A 151 -19.07 7.54 32.98
CA THR A 151 -19.94 6.54 33.60
C THR A 151 -20.70 5.77 32.50
N ALA A 152 -21.13 4.51 32.77
CA ALA A 152 -22.41 3.85 32.38
C ALA A 152 -22.93 3.92 30.92
N ALA A 153 -23.64 2.96 30.31
CA ALA A 153 -24.20 1.64 30.60
C ALA A 153 -24.83 1.15 29.27
N ALA A 154 -25.49 -0.02 29.32
CA ALA A 154 -26.55 -0.48 28.41
C ALA A 154 -26.15 -1.31 27.16
N LEU A 155 -25.79 -2.55 27.48
CA LEU A 155 -26.28 -3.79 26.90
C LEU A 155 -27.67 -3.68 26.21
N ARG A 156 -27.80 -4.12 24.94
CA ARG A 156 -28.91 -4.99 24.46
C ARG A 156 -28.81 -5.41 22.98
N GLN A 157 -28.78 -6.74 22.81
CA GLN A 157 -29.47 -7.57 21.82
C GLN A 157 -29.15 -7.44 20.31
N ALA A 158 -28.45 -8.47 19.82
CA ALA A 158 -28.83 -9.22 18.60
C ALA A 158 -29.41 -10.59 19.07
N PRO A 159 -30.25 -11.32 18.31
CA PRO A 159 -29.77 -11.98 17.08
C PRO A 159 -30.82 -12.18 15.98
N SER A 160 -30.37 -12.35 14.72
CA SER A 160 -31.05 -13.27 13.81
C SER A 160 -30.16 -13.74 12.66
N LYS A 161 -30.28 -15.05 12.41
CA LYS A 161 -30.19 -15.75 11.12
C LYS A 161 -28.81 -16.21 10.62
N GLN A 162 -28.60 -17.48 10.98
CA GLN A 162 -27.86 -18.52 10.28
C GLN A 162 -28.29 -18.63 8.80
N HIS A 163 -27.31 -18.80 7.91
CA HIS A 163 -27.30 -19.67 6.71
C HIS A 163 -25.83 -19.64 6.22
N ALA A 164 -25.00 -20.65 6.52
CA ALA A 164 -24.87 -21.93 5.83
C ALA A 164 -24.19 -21.83 4.44
N CYS A 165 -23.19 -22.72 4.26
CA CYS A 165 -22.64 -23.27 3.01
C CYS A 165 -21.58 -22.44 2.24
N ALA A 166 -20.33 -22.92 2.25
CA ALA A 166 -19.52 -23.23 1.05
C ALA A 166 -18.06 -23.43 1.51
N ALA A 167 -17.55 -24.66 1.58
CA ALA A 167 -17.04 -25.44 0.45
C ALA A 167 -15.91 -24.72 -0.30
N ALA A 168 -14.73 -25.32 -0.17
CA ALA A 168 -13.46 -24.94 -0.75
C ALA A 168 -13.54 -24.64 -2.26
N ASN A 169 -12.77 -23.65 -2.72
CA ASN A 169 -11.85 -23.82 -3.85
C ASN A 169 -10.83 -22.68 -3.92
N THR A 170 -9.57 -23.09 -3.95
CA THR A 170 -8.34 -22.34 -4.17
C THR A 170 -8.30 -21.59 -5.50
N PRO A 171 -7.73 -20.37 -5.56
CA PRO A 171 -7.16 -19.85 -6.80
C PRO A 171 -5.64 -19.65 -6.71
N LYS A 172 -5.01 -20.10 -7.79
CA LYS A 172 -3.58 -20.13 -8.05
C LYS A 172 -3.13 -18.75 -8.56
N SER A 173 -2.23 -18.15 -7.78
CA SER A 173 -1.16 -17.19 -8.12
C SER A 173 -1.04 -16.73 -9.58
N THR A 174 -1.00 -15.41 -9.78
CA THR A 174 0.14 -14.76 -10.48
C THR A 174 0.33 -13.34 -9.95
N ALA A 175 1.39 -13.13 -9.15
CA ALA A 175 1.84 -11.85 -8.62
C ALA A 175 3.35 -11.72 -8.85
N LYS A 176 3.82 -10.56 -9.36
CA LYS A 176 5.25 -10.20 -9.28
C LYS A 176 5.50 -8.70 -9.55
N ALA A 177 5.42 -7.83 -8.52
CA ALA A 177 6.16 -6.55 -8.49
C ALA A 177 6.21 -5.79 -7.13
N ALA A 178 5.32 -6.01 -6.15
CA ALA A 178 5.21 -5.18 -4.93
C ALA A 178 6.14 -5.58 -3.73
N GLY A 179 7.32 -6.13 -3.98
CA GLY A 179 7.99 -7.01 -3.00
C GLY A 179 9.03 -6.42 -2.04
N LYS A 180 9.22 -5.10 -1.89
CA LYS A 180 10.34 -4.57 -1.06
C LYS A 180 9.94 -3.98 0.29
N GLU A 181 8.89 -3.18 0.40
CA GLU A 181 8.54 -2.50 1.67
C GLU A 181 7.86 -3.42 2.69
N GLU A 182 6.99 -4.33 2.27
CA GLU A 182 6.39 -5.34 3.17
C GLU A 182 7.43 -6.27 3.80
N LYS A 183 8.60 -6.44 3.18
CA LYS A 183 9.67 -7.29 3.74
C LYS A 183 10.31 -6.65 4.97
N GLU A 184 10.26 -5.33 5.11
CA GLU A 184 10.87 -4.62 6.22
C GLU A 184 10.02 -4.69 7.48
N SER A 185 8.70 -4.55 7.34
CA SER A 185 7.74 -4.77 8.44
C SER A 185 7.79 -6.22 8.95
N GLY A 186 7.95 -7.18 8.04
CA GLY A 186 8.04 -8.58 8.38
C GLY A 186 9.25 -8.96 9.24
N LYS A 187 10.43 -8.38 8.97
CA LYS A 187 11.65 -8.62 9.76
C LYS A 187 11.50 -8.14 11.20
N ILE A 188 10.87 -6.99 11.40
CA ILE A 188 10.66 -6.40 12.74
C ILE A 188 9.75 -7.29 13.59
N ILE A 189 8.67 -7.82 12.99
CA ILE A 189 7.74 -8.72 13.67
C ILE A 189 8.43 -10.01 14.11
N VAL A 190 9.24 -10.60 13.24
CA VAL A 190 10.01 -11.82 13.55
C VAL A 190 11.03 -11.58 14.66
N MET A 191 11.75 -10.46 14.60
CA MET A 191 12.70 -10.07 15.65
C MET A 191 12.03 -9.92 17.02
N ARG A 192 10.87 -9.26 17.07
CA ARG A 192 10.10 -9.11 18.33
C ARG A 192 9.66 -10.48 18.86
N ALA A 193 9.10 -11.33 18.00
CA ALA A 193 8.64 -12.66 18.41
C ALA A 193 9.78 -13.56 18.91
N LEU A 194 10.97 -13.50 18.28
CA LEU A 194 12.13 -14.26 18.75
C LEU A 194 12.63 -13.79 20.12
N LYS A 195 12.65 -12.48 20.37
CA LYS A 195 12.99 -11.91 21.68
C LYS A 195 11.99 -12.32 22.76
N ASP A 196 10.70 -12.39 22.43
CA ASP A 196 9.65 -12.83 23.36
C ASP A 196 9.76 -14.32 23.72
N ILE A 197 10.23 -15.16 22.79
CA ILE A 197 10.40 -16.60 23.01
C ILE A 197 11.72 -16.89 23.75
N TYR A 198 12.78 -16.12 23.45
CA TYR A 198 14.13 -16.35 23.96
C TYR A 198 14.71 -15.07 24.60
N PRO A 199 14.18 -14.61 25.75
CA PRO A 199 14.54 -13.32 26.34
C PRO A 199 15.99 -13.24 26.83
N GLN A 200 16.62 -14.38 27.13
CA GLN A 200 17.99 -14.45 27.62
C GLN A 200 19.03 -14.78 26.52
N MET A 201 18.61 -14.88 25.26
CA MET A 201 19.50 -15.27 24.17
C MET A 201 19.72 -14.12 23.20
N GLU A 202 20.89 -14.11 22.58
CA GLU A 202 21.22 -13.16 21.55
C GLU A 202 20.49 -13.50 20.25
N VAL A 203 19.63 -12.57 19.80
CA VAL A 203 18.91 -12.65 18.53
C VAL A 203 19.55 -11.64 17.57
N ILE A 204 20.15 -12.13 16.49
CA ILE A 204 20.86 -11.32 15.50
C ILE A 204 19.96 -11.12 14.28
N ALA A 205 19.78 -9.85 13.88
CA ALA A 205 19.05 -9.50 12.67
C ALA A 205 19.91 -9.73 11.42
N GLY A 206 19.29 -10.19 10.33
CA GLY A 206 19.96 -10.42 9.06
C GLY A 206 20.51 -11.82 8.88
N SER A 207 21.42 -11.97 7.92
CA SER A 207 22.02 -13.25 7.55
C SER A 207 23.44 -13.39 8.12
N PRO A 208 23.88 -14.61 8.51
CA PRO A 208 25.27 -14.84 8.87
C PRO A 208 26.21 -14.49 7.71
N PRO A 209 27.48 -14.11 7.98
CA PRO A 209 28.42 -13.71 6.93
C PRO A 209 28.60 -14.83 5.89
N GLY A 210 28.34 -14.57 4.62
CA GLY A 210 28.39 -15.56 3.53
C GLY A 210 27.08 -16.30 3.25
N LEU A 211 25.99 -15.94 3.94
CA LEU A 211 24.63 -16.38 3.65
C LEU A 211 23.76 -15.15 3.34
N SER A 212 22.75 -15.35 2.51
CA SER A 212 21.76 -14.32 2.18
C SER A 212 20.35 -14.88 2.26
N GLY A 213 19.36 -14.04 2.57
CA GLY A 213 17.95 -14.44 2.60
C GLY A 213 17.44 -14.94 3.95
N ILE A 214 18.24 -14.82 5.01
CA ILE A 214 17.83 -15.08 6.39
C ILE A 214 17.42 -13.74 7.01
N ALA A 215 16.25 -13.73 7.64
CA ALA A 215 15.68 -12.54 8.27
C ALA A 215 16.29 -12.29 9.66
N ALA A 216 16.44 -13.36 10.44
CA ALA A 216 17.06 -13.36 11.75
C ALA A 216 17.55 -14.76 12.12
N TYR A 217 18.50 -14.87 13.04
CA TYR A 217 18.98 -16.15 13.54
C TYR A 217 19.36 -16.06 15.03
N VAL A 218 19.34 -17.20 15.71
CA VAL A 218 19.64 -17.38 17.14
C VAL A 218 20.76 -18.43 17.25
N PRO A 219 22.03 -18.00 17.36
CA PRO A 219 23.19 -18.90 17.35
C PRO A 219 23.14 -19.95 18.48
N ALA A 220 22.78 -19.52 19.69
CA ALA A 220 22.74 -20.38 20.88
C ALA A 220 21.76 -21.56 20.75
N LYS A 221 20.73 -21.42 19.91
CA LYS A 221 19.73 -22.46 19.63
C LYS A 221 19.93 -23.14 18.29
N GLY A 222 20.95 -22.75 17.53
CA GLY A 222 21.15 -23.27 16.19
C GLY A 222 19.93 -23.02 15.30
N LEU A 223 19.31 -21.83 15.35
CA LEU A 223 18.10 -21.52 14.59
C LEU A 223 18.33 -20.39 13.60
N ALA A 224 17.90 -20.57 12.34
CA ALA A 224 17.80 -19.49 11.35
C ALA A 224 16.38 -19.39 10.81
N VAL A 225 15.88 -18.16 10.63
CA VAL A 225 14.49 -17.89 10.23
C VAL A 225 14.44 -17.19 8.88
N CYS A 226 13.65 -17.74 7.95
CA CYS A 226 13.41 -17.18 6.63
C CYS A 226 11.91 -16.86 6.46
N CYS A 227 11.60 -15.65 5.96
CA CYS A 227 10.24 -15.15 5.79
C CYS A 227 9.70 -15.28 4.36
N ASP A 228 10.54 -15.71 3.41
CA ASP A 228 10.12 -15.86 2.02
C ASP A 228 9.43 -17.24 1.83
N PRO A 229 8.31 -17.29 1.09
CA PRO A 229 7.69 -18.56 0.73
C PRO A 229 8.68 -19.33 -0.17
N GLU A 230 9.21 -20.41 0.39
CA GLU A 230 10.11 -21.39 -0.23
C GLU A 230 11.01 -20.81 -1.35
N PRO A 231 12.16 -20.21 -1.00
CA PRO A 231 13.01 -19.57 -1.99
C PRO A 231 13.49 -20.59 -3.02
N LYS A 232 13.54 -20.18 -4.30
CA LYS A 232 14.20 -20.97 -5.35
C LYS A 232 15.64 -21.26 -4.91
N GLY A 233 15.94 -22.52 -4.57
CA GLY A 233 17.23 -22.91 -3.98
C GLY A 233 17.22 -23.19 -2.47
N ALA A 234 16.04 -23.42 -1.87
CA ALA A 234 15.87 -23.79 -0.46
C ALA A 234 16.89 -24.86 0.02
N SER A 235 17.12 -25.92 -0.77
CA SER A 235 18.06 -26.99 -0.42
C SER A 235 19.51 -26.52 -0.26
N ARG A 236 19.96 -25.54 -1.05
CA ARG A 236 21.33 -24.98 -0.92
C ARG A 236 21.46 -24.13 0.34
N LEU A 237 20.43 -23.30 0.61
CA LEU A 237 20.41 -22.47 1.81
C LEU A 237 20.32 -23.33 3.07
N GLU A 238 19.48 -24.36 3.08
CA GLU A 238 19.34 -25.31 4.17
C GLU A 238 20.64 -26.08 4.42
N PHE A 239 21.29 -26.60 3.36
CA PHE A 239 22.57 -27.26 3.47
C PHE A 239 23.64 -26.32 4.07
N ALA A 240 23.73 -25.08 3.61
CA ALA A 240 24.70 -24.12 4.10
C ALA A 240 24.43 -23.67 5.55
N CYS A 241 23.16 -23.54 5.94
CA CYS A 241 22.76 -23.36 7.34
C CYS A 241 23.17 -24.56 8.20
N ARG A 242 22.93 -25.79 7.70
CA ARG A 242 23.28 -27.04 8.39
C ARG A 242 24.78 -27.19 8.61
N GLN A 243 25.62 -26.79 7.64
CA GLN A 243 27.08 -26.75 7.79
C GLN A 243 27.54 -25.81 8.92
N ARG A 244 26.71 -24.83 9.30
CA ARG A 244 26.97 -23.90 10.41
C ARG A 244 26.25 -24.28 11.70
N GLY A 245 25.65 -25.47 11.76
CA GLY A 245 24.86 -25.89 12.92
C GLY A 245 23.54 -25.13 13.10
N LEU A 246 23.05 -24.47 12.03
CA LEU A 246 21.78 -23.76 12.03
C LEU A 246 20.69 -24.62 11.35
N LYS A 247 19.59 -24.82 12.05
CA LYS A 247 18.35 -25.39 11.52
C LYS A 247 17.51 -24.26 10.92
N LEU A 248 17.18 -24.39 9.64
CA LEU A 248 16.41 -23.39 8.91
C LEU A 248 14.91 -23.59 9.13
N ALA A 249 14.22 -22.52 9.56
CA ALA A 249 12.78 -22.48 9.73
C ALA A 249 12.18 -21.50 8.72
N TYR A 250 11.26 -22.00 7.90
CA TYR A 250 10.49 -21.20 6.96
C TYR A 250 9.19 -20.74 7.60
N ILE A 251 8.92 -19.44 7.57
CA ILE A 251 7.67 -18.85 8.03
C ILE A 251 6.89 -18.41 6.79
N SER A 252 5.66 -18.90 6.67
CA SER A 252 4.73 -18.41 5.66
C SER A 252 4.33 -16.96 5.97
N PRO A 253 4.20 -16.07 4.95
CA PRO A 253 3.68 -14.72 5.15
C PRO A 253 2.35 -14.69 5.92
N THR A 254 1.50 -15.71 5.74
CA THR A 254 0.22 -15.83 6.45
C THR A 254 0.38 -15.93 7.97
N ASP A 255 1.46 -16.55 8.45
CA ASP A 255 1.74 -16.69 9.88
C ASP A 255 2.35 -15.42 10.47
N MET A 256 2.90 -14.52 9.65
CA MET A 256 3.50 -13.26 10.09
C MET A 256 2.48 -12.23 10.56
N HIS A 257 1.23 -12.30 10.09
CA HIS A 257 0.16 -11.38 10.51
C HIS A 257 -0.30 -11.59 11.95
N SER A 258 0.02 -12.73 12.59
CA SER A 258 -0.42 -13.03 13.95
C SER A 258 0.76 -13.51 14.81
N PRO A 259 1.17 -12.76 15.86
CA PRO A 259 2.30 -13.13 16.70
C PRO A 259 2.09 -14.48 17.39
N SER A 260 0.84 -14.82 17.74
CA SER A 260 0.48 -16.12 18.29
C SER A 260 0.69 -17.28 17.32
N ARG A 261 0.41 -17.08 16.02
CA ARG A 261 0.66 -18.10 14.99
C ARG A 261 2.14 -18.28 14.74
N LEU A 262 2.87 -17.17 14.61
CA LEU A 262 4.31 -17.13 14.49
C LEU A 262 4.99 -17.89 15.64
N LYS A 263 4.60 -17.63 16.88
CA LYS A 263 5.12 -18.33 18.07
C LYS A 263 4.87 -19.84 17.98
N ARG A 264 3.67 -20.28 17.59
CA ARG A 264 3.37 -21.71 17.40
C ARG A 264 4.16 -22.32 16.24
N ALA A 265 4.38 -21.59 15.15
CA ALA A 265 5.18 -22.05 14.03
C ALA A 265 6.64 -22.27 14.46
N LEU A 266 7.24 -21.31 15.18
CA LEU A 266 8.59 -21.40 15.72
C LEU A 266 8.76 -22.50 16.78
N LEU A 267 7.74 -22.78 17.58
CA LEU A 267 7.79 -23.88 18.55
C LEU A 267 7.64 -25.26 17.87
N ARG A 268 6.86 -25.34 16.78
CA ARG A 268 6.66 -26.59 16.02
C ARG A 268 7.91 -27.07 15.29
N THR A 269 8.79 -26.16 14.88
CA THR A 269 10.07 -26.53 14.24
C THR A 269 11.03 -27.24 15.18
N GLY A 270 10.67 -27.39 16.46
CA GLY A 270 11.20 -28.44 17.34
C GLY A 270 12.55 -28.10 17.93
N ILE A 271 12.77 -26.83 18.26
CA ILE A 271 14.00 -26.33 18.86
C ILE A 271 13.78 -26.36 20.38
N ARG A 272 14.00 -27.53 20.98
CA ARG A 272 14.07 -27.69 22.43
C ARG A 272 15.48 -27.35 22.88
#